data_AF-A0AAU5CKT6-F1
#
_entry.id   AF-A0AAU5CKT6-F1
#
_cell.length_a   1.000
_cell.length_b   1.000
_cell.length_c   1.000
_cell.angle_alpha   90.00
_cell.angle_beta   90.00
_cell.angle_gamma   90.00
#
_symmetry.space_group_name_H-M   'P 1'
#
loop_
_entity.id
_entity.type
_entity.pdbx_description
1 polymer ?
#
loop_
_entity_poly.entity_id
_entity_poly.type
_entity_poly.pdbx_seq_one_letter_code
_entity_poly.pdbx_strand_id
1 'polypeptide(L)' 'MTNHPADLTVADYLDGARDMAAAGRPFLAHLLAEEAARRVDAPATARSIRAQYPDPATDRD' A
#
# COMPACT_ATOMS: atom_id res chain seq x y z
N MET A 1 -9.27 12.38 18.42
CA MET A 1 -9.47 12.31 16.96
C MET A 1 -9.23 10.88 16.52
N THR A 2 -10.29 10.09 16.42
CA THR A 2 -10.21 8.80 15.74
C THR A 2 -10.24 9.10 14.25
N ASN A 3 -9.08 9.15 13.59
CA ASN A 3 -9.07 9.05 12.12
C ASN A 3 -9.75 7.73 11.80
N HIS A 4 -10.98 7.77 11.29
CA HIS A 4 -11.57 6.58 10.73
C HIS A 4 -10.63 6.15 9.59
N PRO A 5 -10.32 4.85 9.46
CA PRO A 5 -9.47 4.38 8.39
C PRO A 5 -10.03 4.73 6.99
N ALA A 6 -11.32 5.08 6.90
CA ALA A 6 -11.95 5.60 5.69
C ALA A 6 -11.52 7.03 5.29
N ASP A 7 -10.98 7.84 6.22
CA ASP A 7 -10.54 9.22 5.97
C ASP A 7 -9.04 9.33 5.64
N LEU A 8 -8.31 8.21 5.62
CA LEU A 8 -6.88 8.20 5.27
C LEU A 8 -6.70 8.50 3.79
N THR A 9 -5.82 9.45 3.49
CA THR A 9 -5.46 9.82 2.13
C THR A 9 -4.57 8.75 1.49
N VAL A 10 -4.44 8.79 0.16
CA VAL A 10 -3.49 7.94 -0.57
C VAL A 10 -2.08 8.08 0.01
N ALA A 11 -1.67 9.29 0.41
CA ALA A 11 -0.37 9.52 1.01
C ALA A 11 -0.21 8.79 2.34
N ASP A 12 -1.22 8.83 3.22
CA ASP A 12 -1.17 8.13 4.51
C ASP A 12 -1.03 6.61 4.35
N TYR A 13 -1.70 6.03 3.35
CA TYR A 13 -1.53 4.61 3.03
C TYR A 13 -0.13 4.29 2.50
N LEU A 14 0.46 5.16 1.69
CA LEU A 14 1.82 4.95 1.16
C LEU A 14 2.89 5.11 2.24
N ASP A 15 2.74 6.09 3.14
CA ASP A 15 3.64 6.26 4.28
C ASP A 15 3.56 5.03 5.20
N GLY A 16 2.35 4.56 5.51
CA GLY A 16 2.16 3.31 6.24
C GLY A 16 2.77 2.09 5.52
N ALA A 17 2.64 2.00 4.20
CA ALA A 17 3.24 0.92 3.42
C ALA A 17 4.78 0.93 3.53
N ARG A 18 5.39 2.12 3.48
CA ARG A 18 6.82 2.32 3.65
C ARG A 18 7.30 1.91 5.05
N ASP A 19 6.56 2.31 6.09
CA ASP A 19 6.88 1.94 7.47
C ASP A 19 6.79 0.42 7.69
N MET A 20 5.76 -0.23 7.13
CA MET A 20 5.62 -1.69 7.22
C MET A 20 6.73 -2.42 6.46
N ALA A 21 7.16 -1.91 5.30
CA ALA A 21 8.29 -2.47 4.56
C ALA A 21 9.60 -2.34 5.37
N ALA A 22 9.84 -1.17 5.95
CA ALA A 22 11.01 -0.92 6.81
C ALA A 22 10.99 -1.78 8.08
N ALA A 23 9.81 -2.10 8.61
CA ALA A 23 9.63 -2.98 9.76
C ALA A 23 9.69 -4.49 9.44
N GLY A 24 9.98 -4.88 8.18
CA GLY A 24 10.03 -6.28 7.76
C GLY A 24 8.66 -6.96 7.74
N ARG A 25 7.59 -6.20 7.49
CA ARG A 25 6.20 -6.66 7.37
C ARG A 25 5.72 -6.52 5.92
N PRO A 26 6.31 -7.27 4.95
CA PRO A 26 6.04 -7.06 3.52
C PRO A 26 4.56 -7.27 3.15
N PHE A 27 3.87 -8.20 3.82
CA PHE A 27 2.45 -8.44 3.58
C PHE A 27 1.56 -7.25 3.99
N LEU A 28 1.87 -6.59 5.12
CA LEU A 28 1.15 -5.39 5.53
C LEU A 28 1.46 -4.21 4.61
N ALA A 29 2.71 -4.09 4.15
CA ALA A 29 3.10 -3.08 3.17
C ALA A 29 2.31 -3.23 1.86
N HIS A 30 2.19 -4.46 1.36
CA HIS A 30 1.41 -4.78 0.16
C HIS A 30 -0.08 -4.40 0.33
N LEU A 31 -0.72 -4.76 1.45
CA LEU A 31 -2.13 -4.42 1.68
C LEU A 31 -2.38 -2.90 1.69
N LEU A 32 -1.49 -2.13 2.33
CA LEU A 32 -1.60 -0.68 2.37
C LEU A 32 -1.40 -0.07 0.98
N ALA A 33 -0.45 -0.59 0.19
CA ALA A 33 -0.25 -0.18 -1.19
C ALA A 33 -1.45 -0.52 -2.09
N GLU A 34 -2.10 -1.66 -1.88
CA GLU A 34 -3.34 -2.02 -2.58
C GLU A 34 -4.49 -1.07 -2.25
N GLU A 35 -4.64 -0.68 -0.97
CA GLU A 35 -5.63 0.31 -0.56
C GLU A 35 -5.34 1.71 -1.14
N ALA A 36 -4.07 2.09 -1.22
CA ALA A 36 -3.64 3.32 -1.90
C ALA A 36 -3.99 3.26 -3.40
N ALA A 37 -3.67 2.14 -4.06
CA ALA A 37 -3.95 1.93 -5.48
C ALA A 37 -5.45 1.94 -5.80
N ARG A 38 -6.30 1.41 -4.91
CA ARG A 38 -7.77 1.44 -5.05
C ARG A 38 -8.36 2.86 -5.04
N ARG A 39 -7.68 3.80 -4.38
CA ARG A 39 -8.12 5.20 -4.21
C ARG A 39 -7.58 6.14 -5.30
N VAL A 40 -6.72 5.64 -6.18
CA VAL A 40 -6.15 6.43 -7.28
C VAL A 40 -6.91 6.13 -8.57
N ASP A 41 -7.54 7.16 -9.14
CA ASP A 41 -8.30 7.04 -10.40
C ASP A 41 -7.40 6.73 -11.60
N ALA A 42 -6.13 7.14 -11.55
CA ALA A 42 -5.18 6.93 -12.62
C ALA A 42 -4.63 5.49 -12.61
N PRO A 43 -4.97 4.64 -13.61
CA PRO A 43 -4.58 3.23 -13.60
C PRO A 43 -3.06 3.03 -13.71
N ALA A 44 -2.36 3.94 -14.39
CA ALA A 44 -0.90 3.91 -14.48
C ALA A 44 -0.24 4.13 -13.11
N THR A 45 -0.78 5.06 -12.31
CA THR A 45 -0.31 5.33 -10.96
C THR A 45 -0.65 4.17 -10.02
N ALA A 46 -1.87 3.63 -10.09
CA ALA A 46 -2.26 2.44 -9.32
C ALA A 46 -1.32 1.24 -9.60
N ARG A 47 -0.99 0.99 -10.87
CA ARG A 47 -0.03 -0.07 -11.25
C ARG A 47 1.37 0.19 -10.69
N SER A 48 1.83 1.44 -10.72
CA SER A 48 3.15 1.83 -10.20
C SER A 48 3.23 1.68 -8.68
N ILE A 49 2.14 1.93 -7.95
CA ILE A 49 2.07 1.69 -6.50
C ILE A 49 2.18 0.19 -6.20
N ARG A 50 1.41 -0.65 -6.90
CA ARG A 50 1.45 -2.12 -6.73
C ARG A 50 2.81 -2.73 -7.04
N ALA A 51 3.50 -2.21 -8.06
CA ALA A 51 4.83 -2.69 -8.44
C ALA A 51 5.92 -2.39 -7.39
N GLN A 52 5.74 -1.35 -6.57
CA GLN A 52 6.69 -1.02 -5.49
C GLN A 52 6.54 -1.93 -4.26
N TYR A 53 5.35 -2.49 -4.07
CA TYR A 53 5.03 -3.36 -2.95
C TYR A 53 4.41 -4.66 -3.48
N PRO A 54 5.22 -5.53 -4.12
CA PRO A 54 4.72 -6.79 -4.66
C PRO A 54 4.17 -7.68 -3.55
N ASP A 55 3.22 -8.55 -3.90
CA ASP A 55 2.68 -9.51 -2.95
C ASP A 55 3.77 -10.55 -2.59
N PRO A 56 4.18 -10.65 -1.31
CA PRO A 56 5.20 -11.59 -0.89
C PRO A 56 4.76 -13.05 -1.00
N ALA A 57 3.47 -13.33 -1.20
CA ALA A 57 2.99 -14.68 -1.46
C ALA A 57 3.20 -15.12 -2.93
N THR A 58 3.30 -14.18 -3.86
CA THR A 58 3.60 -14.47 -5.28
C THR A 58 5.09 -14.56 -5.58
N ASP A 59 5.96 -14.05 -4.70
CA ASP A 59 7.43 -14.16 -4.79
C ASP A 59 7.97 -15.48 -4.18
N ARG A 60 7.07 -16.41 -3.83
CA ARG A 60 7.40 -17.70 -3.21
C ARG A 60 7.41 -18.81 -4.27
N ASP A 61 8.23 -18.66 -5.31
CA ASP A 61 8.57 -19.69 -6.30
C ASP A 61 9.99 -20.25 -6.05
#